data_AF-A0A3P8TRH0-F1
#
_entry.id   AF-A0A3P8TRH0-F1
#
_cell.length_a   1.000
_cell.length_b   1.000
_cell.length_c   1.000
_cell.angle_alpha   90.00
_cell.angle_beta   90.00
_cell.angle_gamma   90.00
#
_symmetry.space_group_name_H-M   'P 1'
#
loop_
_entity.id
_entity.type
_entity.pdbx_description
1 polymer ?
#
loop_
_entity_poly.entity_id
_entity_poly.type
_entity_poly.pdbx_seq_one_letter_code
_entity_poly.pdbx_strand_id
1 'polypeptide(L)'
;MFQQDNSLCHTSRPAQSPDMRPIENLWWIIKRSVSKHKVKNLEELKAVIQEKWDKITPQQCEMLVGNMPARIRALLRANGRKLNINMMM
;
A
#
# COMPACT_ATOMS: atom_id res chain seq x y z
N MET A 1 15.80 -25.07 15.69
CA MET A 1 16.45 -24.02 14.87
C MET A 1 15.66 -23.93 13.58
N PHE A 2 14.60 -23.13 13.55
CA PHE A 2 13.77 -23.00 12.34
C PHE A 2 14.52 -22.09 11.37
N GLN A 3 15.04 -22.68 10.29
CA GLN A 3 15.66 -21.93 9.20
C GLN A 3 14.58 -21.03 8.59
N GLN A 4 14.82 -19.73 8.67
CA GLN A 4 14.08 -18.75 7.88
C GLN A 4 14.57 -18.85 6.45
N ASP A 5 13.76 -19.43 5.58
CA ASP A 5 13.85 -19.23 4.13
C ASP A 5 13.50 -17.77 3.81
N ASN A 6 14.42 -16.87 4.15
CA ASN A 6 14.35 -15.46 3.75
C ASN A 6 15.02 -15.31 2.38
N SER A 7 14.48 -16.02 1.39
CA SER A 7 14.88 -15.93 -0.02
C SER A 7 14.22 -14.74 -0.73
N LEU A 8 13.79 -13.70 0.00
CA LEU A 8 13.44 -12.42 -0.59
C LEU A 8 14.74 -11.65 -0.79
N CYS A 9 15.41 -11.97 -1.92
CA CYS A 9 16.53 -11.26 -2.52
C CYS A 9 16.61 -9.84 -1.97
N HIS A 10 17.64 -9.56 -1.14
CA HIS A 10 17.92 -8.30 -0.45
C HIS A 10 17.54 -7.10 -1.35
N THR A 11 16.26 -6.69 -1.29
CA THR A 11 15.76 -5.68 -2.21
C THR A 11 16.38 -4.40 -1.73
N SER A 12 17.33 -3.88 -2.50
CA SER A 12 17.88 -2.53 -2.42
C SER A 12 16.75 -1.51 -2.55
N ARG A 13 15.89 -1.42 -1.54
CA ARG A 13 14.85 -0.40 -1.43
C ARG A 13 15.58 0.87 -1.03
N PRO A 14 15.44 1.99 -1.76
CA PRO A 14 15.91 3.25 -1.25
C PRO A 14 15.15 3.51 0.04
N ALA A 15 15.89 3.64 1.15
CA ALA A 15 15.36 3.74 2.51
C ALA A 15 14.41 4.94 2.72
N GLN A 16 14.24 5.79 1.70
CA GLN A 16 13.50 7.05 1.76
C GLN A 16 12.20 7.07 0.93
N SER A 17 11.72 5.93 0.40
CA SER A 17 10.48 5.91 -0.39
C SER A 17 9.43 4.96 0.19
N PRO A 18 8.70 5.35 1.26
CA PRO A 18 7.53 4.61 1.75
C PRO A 18 6.48 4.42 0.63
N ASP A 19 6.46 5.32 -0.35
CA ASP A 19 5.63 5.22 -1.56
C ASP A 19 5.89 3.95 -2.39
N MET A 20 6.99 3.22 -2.15
CA MET A 20 7.35 1.99 -2.88
C MET A 20 6.97 0.69 -2.15
N ARG A 21 6.17 0.75 -1.08
CA ARG A 21 5.66 -0.44 -0.42
C ARG A 21 4.23 -0.73 -0.90
N PRO A 22 3.96 -1.88 -1.53
CA PRO A 22 2.60 -2.25 -1.94
C PRO A 22 1.57 -2.19 -0.79
N ILE A 23 2.00 -2.49 0.43
CA ILE A 23 1.16 -2.42 1.63
C ILE A 23 0.75 -0.98 2.01
N GLU A 24 1.55 0.05 1.69
CA GLU A 24 1.17 1.45 1.97
C GLU A 24 0.00 1.91 1.09
N ASN A 25 -0.09 1.40 -0.13
CA ASN A 25 -1.23 1.66 -1.00
C ASN A 25 -2.51 1.04 -0.45
N LEU A 26 -2.39 -0.19 0.07
CA LEU A 26 -3.51 -0.88 0.69
C LEU A 26 -4.02 -0.11 1.91
N TRP A 27 -3.10 0.32 2.77
CA TRP A 27 -3.43 1.17 3.91
C TRP A 27 -4.07 2.49 3.50
N TRP A 28 -3.66 3.08 2.37
CA TRP A 28 -4.29 4.29 1.86
C TRP A 28 -5.74 4.05 1.41
N ILE A 29 -6.02 2.95 0.71
CA ILE A 29 -7.40 2.60 0.28
C ILE A 29 -8.31 2.47 1.51
N ILE A 30 -7.83 1.78 2.54
CA ILE A 30 -8.56 1.60 3.79
C ILE A 30 -8.76 2.94 4.50
N LYS A 31 -7.70 3.74 4.68
CA LYS A 31 -7.79 5.08 5.31
C LYS A 31 -8.76 6.00 4.57
N ARG A 32 -8.77 6.00 3.24
CA ARG A 32 -9.70 6.81 2.43
C ARG A 32 -11.14 6.31 2.55
N SER A 33 -11.35 4.99 2.66
CA SER A 33 -12.68 4.46 2.90
C SER A 33 -13.17 4.81 4.31
N VAL A 34 -12.32 4.65 5.32
CA VAL A 34 -12.61 5.00 6.71
C VAL A 34 -12.90 6.50 6.84
N SER A 35 -12.13 7.38 6.18
CA SER A 35 -12.35 8.83 6.25
C SER A 35 -13.70 9.28 5.65
N LYS A 36 -14.29 8.46 4.77
CA LYS A 36 -15.65 8.69 4.25
C LYS A 36 -16.74 8.27 5.25
N HIS A 37 -16.40 7.43 6.23
CA HIS A 37 -17.33 7.01 7.29
C HIS A 37 -17.12 7.93 8.50
N LYS A 38 -18.20 8.49 9.05
CA LYS A 38 -18.15 9.21 10.33
C LYS A 38 -18.17 8.19 11.48
N VAL A 39 -17.07 7.47 11.65
CA VAL A 39 -16.87 6.55 12.78
C VAL A 39 -16.76 7.34 14.08
N LYS A 40 -17.54 6.96 15.10
CA LYS A 40 -17.66 7.72 16.36
C LYS A 40 -16.93 7.05 17.53
N ASN A 41 -16.59 5.77 17.40
CA ASN A 41 -15.89 5.00 18.43
C ASN A 41 -14.88 4.03 17.82
N LEU A 42 -14.01 3.50 18.68
CA LEU A 42 -12.92 2.61 18.28
C LEU A 42 -13.42 1.28 17.69
N GLU A 43 -14.54 0.76 18.19
CA GLU A 43 -15.09 -0.52 17.74
C GLU A 43 -15.68 -0.42 16.33
N GLU A 44 -16.39 0.67 16.02
CA GLU A 44 -16.83 1.00 14.66
C GLU A 44 -15.65 1.17 13.71
N LEU A 45 -14.58 1.82 14.15
CA LEU A 45 -13.36 1.96 13.34
C LEU A 45 -12.76 0.59 13.01
N LYS A 46 -12.62 -0.30 14.01
CA LYS A 46 -12.12 -1.66 13.79
C LYS A 46 -13.02 -2.45 12.85
N ALA A 47 -14.33 -2.39 13.03
CA ALA A 47 -15.30 -3.08 12.18
C ALA A 47 -15.21 -2.62 10.72
N VAL A 48 -15.14 -1.30 10.48
CA VAL A 48 -15.01 -0.75 9.12
C VAL A 48 -13.66 -1.13 8.51
N ILE A 49 -12.57 -1.11 9.27
CA ILE A 49 -11.26 -1.55 8.77
C ILE A 49 -11.32 -3.03 8.38
N GLN A 50 -11.87 -3.90 9.22
CA GLN A 50 -11.99 -5.33 8.96
C GLN A 50 -12.85 -5.59 7.72
N GLU A 51 -14.03 -4.98 7.63
CA GLU A 51 -14.92 -5.11 6.47
C GLU A 51 -14.24 -4.69 5.17
N LYS A 52 -13.42 -3.62 5.20
CA LYS A 52 -12.68 -3.16 4.03
C LYS A 52 -11.50 -4.04 3.71
N TRP A 53 -10.83 -4.58 4.73
CA TRP A 53 -9.77 -5.57 4.57
C TRP A 53 -10.30 -6.83 3.87
N ASP A 54 -11.44 -7.35 4.31
CA ASP A 54 -12.04 -8.57 3.76
C ASP A 54 -12.58 -8.40 2.34
N LYS A 55 -12.90 -7.17 1.96
CA LYS A 55 -13.35 -6.82 0.60
C LYS A 55 -12.22 -6.64 -0.41
N ILE A 56 -10.96 -6.62 0.03
CA ILE A 56 -9.82 -6.52 -0.88
C ILE A 56 -9.68 -7.83 -1.63
N THR A 57 -9.82 -7.77 -2.96
CA THR A 57 -9.68 -8.97 -3.79
C THR A 57 -8.22 -9.20 -4.18
N PRO A 58 -7.83 -10.46 -4.48
CA PRO A 58 -6.50 -10.76 -5.02
C PRO A 58 -6.18 -9.95 -6.29
N GLN A 59 -7.17 -9.72 -7.16
CA GLN A 59 -7.02 -8.87 -8.35
C GLN A 59 -6.63 -7.42 -8.03
N GLN A 60 -7.16 -6.85 -6.94
CA GLN A 60 -6.74 -5.52 -6.50
C GLN A 60 -5.28 -5.51 -6.05
N CYS A 61 -4.84 -6.56 -5.34
CA CYS A 61 -3.44 -6.72 -4.97
C CYS A 61 -2.52 -6.89 -6.19
N GLU A 62 -2.93 -7.69 -7.18
CA GLU A 62 -2.19 -7.89 -8.43
C GLU A 62 -2.06 -6.58 -9.23
N MET A 63 -3.14 -5.81 -9.35
CA MET A 63 -3.11 -4.50 -10.01
C MET A 63 -2.15 -3.53 -9.29
N LEU A 64 -2.16 -3.52 -7.96
CA LEU A 64 -1.24 -2.68 -7.16
C LEU A 64 0.22 -3.06 -7.38
N VAL A 65 0.53 -4.36 -7.46
CA VAL A 65 1.87 -4.85 -7.76
C VAL A 65 2.25 -4.57 -9.22
N GLY A 66 1.33 -4.77 -10.15
CA GLY A 66 1.52 -4.49 -11.58
C GLY A 66 1.80 -3.02 -11.88
N ASN A 67 1.27 -2.09 -11.09
CA ASN A 67 1.52 -0.65 -11.22
C ASN A 67 2.85 -0.18 -10.58
N MET A 68 3.55 -1.04 -9.83
CA MET A 68 4.83 -0.68 -9.19
C MET A 68 5.91 -0.18 -10.16
N PRO A 69 6.16 -0.80 -11.33
CA PRO A 69 7.15 -0.32 -12.29
C PRO A 69 6.84 1.09 -12.81
N ALA A 70 5.55 1.41 -13.03
CA ALA A 70 5.13 2.74 -13.45
C ALA A 70 5.43 3.79 -12.37
N ARG A 71 5.22 3.44 -11.10
CA ARG A 71 5.50 4.31 -9.95
C ARG A 71 6.99 4.54 -9.74
N ILE A 72 7.81 3.51 -9.86
CA ILE A 72 9.27 3.64 -9.85
C ILE A 72 9.72 4.64 -10.92
N ARG A 73 9.19 4.51 -12.16
CA ARG A 73 9.50 5.46 -13.24
C ARG A 73 9.05 6.89 -12.94
N ALA A 74 7.91 7.08 -12.29
CA ALA A 74 7.49 8.42 -11.86
C ALA A 74 8.37 8.98 -10.75
N LEU A 75 8.83 8.15 -9.81
CA LEU A 75 9.69 8.58 -8.70
C LEU A 75 11.04 9.07 -9.24
N LEU A 76 11.59 8.32 -10.19
CA LEU A 76 12.79 8.69 -10.91
C LEU A 76 12.61 10.02 -11.64
N ARG A 77 11.48 10.22 -12.35
CA ARG A 77 11.16 11.51 -12.99
C ARG A 77 10.94 12.66 -12.00
N ALA A 78 10.47 12.35 -10.79
CA ALA A 78 10.25 13.34 -9.74
C ALA A 78 11.56 13.73 -9.00
N ASN A 79 12.72 13.15 -9.36
CA ASN A 79 13.98 13.25 -8.62
C ASN A 79 13.81 12.89 -7.13
N GLY A 80 13.07 11.81 -6.83
CA GLY A 80 12.87 11.34 -5.45
C GLY A 80 11.90 12.19 -4.61
N ARG A 81 11.24 13.20 -5.20
CA ARG A 81 10.15 13.92 -4.53
C ARG A 81 8.92 13.03 -4.36
N LYS A 82 8.15 13.31 -3.30
CA LYS A 82 6.93 12.57 -2.94
C LYS A 82 5.99 12.44 -4.14
N LEU A 83 5.65 11.22 -4.49
CA LEU A 83 4.67 10.96 -5.53
C LEU A 83 3.26 11.05 -4.97
N ASN A 84 2.35 11.63 -5.74
CA ASN A 84 0.93 11.51 -5.43
C ASN A 84 0.47 10.08 -5.78
N ILE A 85 0.25 9.28 -4.74
CA ILE A 85 -0.20 7.87 -4.78
C ILE A 85 -1.47 7.70 -5.65
N ASN A 86 -2.26 8.78 -5.84
CA ASN A 86 -3.48 8.80 -6.66
C ASN A 86 -3.25 8.81 -8.18
N MET A 87 -2.07 9.21 -8.67
CA MET A 87 -1.88 9.48 -10.10
C MET A 87 -1.72 8.21 -10.95
N MET A 88 -1.74 7.02 -10.32
CA MET A 88 -1.39 5.73 -10.95
C MET A 88 -2.27 4.55 -10.49
N MET A 89 -3.46 4.85 -9.95
CA MET A 89 -4.54 3.87 -9.75
C MET A 89 -5.67 4.14 -10.73
#